data_AF-A0A0S3RYW3-F1
#
_entry.id   AF-A0A0S3RYW3-F1
#
_cell.length_a   1.000
_cell.length_b   1.000
_cell.length_c   1.000
_cell.angle_alpha   90.00
_cell.angle_beta   90.00
_cell.angle_gamma   90.00
#
_symmetry.space_group_name_H-M   'P 1'
#
loop_
_entity.id
_entity.type
_entity.pdbx_description
1 polymer ?
#
loop_
_entity_poly.entity_id
_entity_poly.type
_entity_poly.pdbx_seq_one_letter_code
_entity_poly.pdbx_strand_id
1 'polypeptide(L)'
;MKKWIKEEGFEERTNGRSLLIRGWAPQLLILSHPAIGGFITHCGWNSTLEAICAGVPMVSWPLFGDQFFNENLVVQILKVGVKVGAKSTINWGKEEEIGVVVKKKDIERAIESVMDESSESEERRKRVRVLAEVAKRAVEKGGSSHSDLTLLIQDIRQKVKRDM
;
A
#
# COMPACT_ATOMS: atom_id res chain seq x y z
N MET A 1 -20.40 10.85 -5.75
CA MET A 1 -19.12 10.98 -6.51
C MET A 1 -19.29 11.43 -7.97
N LYS A 2 -19.98 10.70 -8.86
CA LYS A 2 -20.09 11.07 -10.30
C LYS A 2 -20.61 12.50 -10.56
N LYS A 3 -21.61 12.92 -9.77
CA LYS A 3 -22.18 14.28 -9.82
C LYS A 3 -21.13 15.35 -9.51
N TRP A 4 -20.41 15.21 -8.40
CA TRP A 4 -19.33 16.12 -7.99
C TRP A 4 -18.21 16.24 -9.03
N ILE A 5 -17.74 15.12 -9.62
CA ILE A 5 -16.69 15.13 -10.65
C ILE A 5 -17.09 16.02 -11.83
N LYS A 6 -18.35 15.91 -12.27
CA LYS A 6 -18.90 16.68 -13.39
C LYS A 6 -19.12 18.15 -13.02
N GLU A 7 -19.74 18.43 -11.87
CA GLU A 7 -20.05 19.79 -11.43
C GLU A 7 -18.78 20.62 -11.17
N GLU A 8 -17.74 19.98 -10.65
CA GLU A 8 -16.45 20.62 -10.38
C GLU A 8 -15.49 20.61 -11.59
N GLY A 9 -15.94 20.10 -12.75
CA GLY A 9 -15.10 19.96 -13.96
C GLY A 9 -13.74 19.33 -13.66
N PHE A 10 -13.72 18.28 -12.84
CA PHE A 10 -12.46 17.76 -12.28
C PHE A 10 -11.54 17.23 -13.38
N GLU A 11 -12.06 16.42 -14.31
CA GLU A 11 -11.28 15.84 -15.41
C GLU A 11 -10.72 16.92 -16.34
N GLU A 12 -11.47 18.00 -16.60
CA GLU A 12 -11.01 19.12 -17.41
C GLU A 12 -9.89 19.92 -16.71
N ARG A 13 -10.04 20.20 -15.41
CA ARG A 13 -9.05 20.95 -14.63
C ARG A 13 -7.75 20.19 -14.40
N THR A 14 -7.79 18.87 -14.41
CA THR A 14 -6.62 18.00 -14.20
C THR A 14 -6.13 17.32 -15.48
N ASN A 15 -6.63 17.77 -16.64
CA ASN A 15 -6.23 17.27 -17.94
C ASN A 15 -4.70 17.38 -18.13
N GLY A 16 -4.11 16.35 -18.73
CA GLY A 16 -2.65 16.23 -18.94
C GLY A 16 -1.83 15.89 -17.69
N ARG A 17 -2.43 15.87 -16.48
CA ARG A 17 -1.73 15.57 -15.22
C ARG A 17 -2.35 14.45 -14.40
N SER A 18 -3.53 13.97 -14.79
CA SER A 18 -4.23 12.89 -14.09
C SER A 18 -4.93 11.97 -15.07
N LEU A 19 -5.13 10.72 -14.65
CA LEU A 19 -5.96 9.73 -15.33
C LEU A 19 -6.96 9.17 -14.32
N LEU A 20 -8.25 9.25 -14.61
CA LEU A 20 -9.31 8.67 -13.78
C LEU A 20 -9.80 7.35 -14.40
N ILE A 21 -9.52 6.24 -13.74
CA ILE A 21 -10.04 4.91 -14.11
C ILE A 21 -11.25 4.60 -13.23
N ARG A 22 -12.37 4.20 -13.85
CA ARG A 22 -13.60 3.81 -13.15
C ARG A 22 -13.73 2.30 -13.17
N GLY A 23 -13.81 1.68 -12.00
CA GLY A 23 -13.88 0.23 -11.86
C GLY A 23 -12.49 -0.36 -11.55
N TRP A 24 -12.15 -1.47 -12.21
CA TRP A 24 -10.88 -2.16 -11.99
C TRP A 24 -9.75 -1.53 -12.79
N ALA A 25 -8.57 -1.42 -12.18
CA ALA A 25 -7.34 -1.01 -12.82
C ALA A 25 -6.28 -2.11 -12.63
N PRO A 26 -5.32 -2.26 -13.56
CA PRO A 26 -4.24 -3.25 -13.43
C PRO A 26 -3.20 -2.79 -12.39
N GLN A 27 -3.58 -2.80 -11.10
CA GLN A 27 -2.83 -2.22 -9.99
C GLN A 27 -1.38 -2.67 -9.94
N LEU A 28 -1.12 -3.98 -10.09
CA LEU A 28 0.24 -4.51 -10.07
C LEU A 28 1.12 -3.95 -11.21
N LEU A 29 0.56 -3.83 -12.42
CA LEU A 29 1.29 -3.24 -13.56
C LEU A 29 1.53 -1.74 -13.36
N ILE A 30 0.56 -1.03 -12.77
CA ILE A 30 0.72 0.39 -12.44
C ILE A 30 1.84 0.54 -11.41
N LEU A 31 1.77 -0.15 -10.26
CA LEU A 31 2.77 -0.07 -9.20
C LEU A 31 4.18 -0.46 -9.66
N SER A 32 4.29 -1.42 -10.59
CA SER A 32 5.60 -1.85 -11.13
C SER A 32 6.20 -0.84 -12.12
N HIS A 33 5.47 0.20 -12.51
CA HIS A 33 5.94 1.15 -13.51
C HIS A 33 6.92 2.18 -12.89
N PRO A 34 8.09 2.45 -13.50
CA PRO A 34 9.09 3.36 -12.94
C PRO A 34 8.63 4.80 -12.69
N ALA A 35 7.56 5.24 -13.35
CA ALA A 35 6.98 6.57 -13.17
C ALA A 35 6.16 6.71 -11.87
N ILE A 36 5.88 5.62 -11.14
CA ILE A 36 5.13 5.69 -9.89
C ILE A 36 6.06 6.10 -8.73
N GLY A 37 5.82 7.29 -8.20
CA GLY A 37 6.56 7.84 -7.06
C GLY A 37 5.95 7.54 -5.69
N GLY A 38 4.67 7.13 -5.62
CA GLY A 38 3.99 6.86 -4.36
C GLY A 38 2.60 6.24 -4.54
N PHE A 39 2.10 5.60 -3.48
CA PHE A 39 0.82 4.90 -3.47
C PHE A 39 -0.03 5.25 -2.25
N ILE A 40 -1.20 5.85 -2.47
CA ILE A 40 -2.19 6.06 -1.39
C ILE A 40 -2.95 4.75 -1.21
N THR A 41 -2.93 4.20 0.00
CA THR A 41 -3.55 2.91 0.30
C THR A 41 -4.21 2.89 1.66
N HIS A 42 -5.30 2.13 1.74
CA HIS A 42 -5.95 1.79 3.00
C HIS A 42 -5.14 0.86 3.93
N CYS A 43 -3.92 0.46 3.54
CA CYS A 43 -3.05 -0.41 4.35
C CYS A 43 -3.60 -1.82 4.61
N GLY A 44 -4.52 -2.30 3.77
CA GLY A 44 -4.82 -3.73 3.70
C GLY A 44 -3.56 -4.52 3.33
N TRP A 45 -3.35 -5.68 3.96
CA TRP A 45 -2.06 -6.38 3.91
C TRP A 45 -1.58 -6.70 2.48
N ASN A 46 -2.49 -7.08 1.59
CA ASN A 46 -2.15 -7.33 0.18
C ASN A 46 -1.60 -6.08 -0.52
N SER A 47 -2.29 -4.94 -0.39
CA SER A 47 -1.83 -3.67 -1.00
C SER A 47 -0.52 -3.18 -0.39
N THR A 48 -0.31 -3.42 0.91
CA THR A 48 0.96 -3.13 1.60
C THR A 48 2.10 -3.97 1.01
N LEU A 49 1.88 -5.29 0.83
CA LEU A 49 2.88 -6.17 0.22
C LEU A 49 3.16 -5.81 -1.24
N GLU A 50 2.14 -5.51 -2.04
CA GLU A 50 2.32 -5.08 -3.43
C GLU A 50 3.18 -3.82 -3.53
N ALA A 51 2.95 -2.82 -2.66
CA ALA A 51 3.74 -1.60 -2.61
C ALA A 51 5.20 -1.88 -2.23
N ILE A 52 5.42 -2.73 -1.21
CA ILE A 52 6.76 -3.11 -0.76
C ILE A 52 7.51 -3.87 -1.87
N CYS A 53 6.88 -4.87 -2.49
CA CYS A 53 7.48 -5.64 -3.57
C CYS A 53 7.78 -4.78 -4.80
N ALA A 54 6.95 -3.77 -5.09
CA ALA A 54 7.18 -2.81 -6.17
C ALA A 54 8.21 -1.72 -5.83
N GLY A 55 8.65 -1.61 -4.56
CA GLY A 55 9.57 -0.55 -4.15
C GLY A 55 8.92 0.84 -4.12
N VAL A 56 7.62 0.93 -3.83
CA VAL A 56 6.83 2.17 -3.88
C VAL A 56 6.47 2.64 -2.45
N PRO A 57 6.83 3.87 -2.06
CA PRO A 57 6.47 4.41 -0.75
C PRO A 57 4.95 4.68 -0.65
N MET A 58 4.42 4.62 0.57
CA MET A 58 2.97 4.65 0.80
C MET A 58 2.50 5.93 1.49
N VAL A 59 1.30 6.40 1.14
CA VAL A 59 0.48 7.27 1.99
C VAL A 59 -0.60 6.40 2.62
N SER A 60 -0.58 6.28 3.95
CA SER A 60 -1.49 5.40 4.68
C SER A 60 -2.81 6.10 5.00
N TRP A 61 -3.91 5.43 4.64
CA TRP A 61 -5.28 5.84 4.93
C TRP A 61 -6.12 4.67 5.45
N PRO A 62 -5.79 4.10 6.62
CA PRO A 62 -6.50 2.95 7.17
C PRO A 62 -8.00 3.25 7.35
N LEU A 63 -8.82 2.25 7.07
CA LEU A 63 -10.27 2.33 7.15
C LEU A 63 -10.82 1.41 8.24
N PHE A 64 -10.43 0.13 8.31
CA PHE A 64 -11.00 -0.85 9.26
C PHE A 64 -10.07 -2.05 9.48
N GLY A 65 -10.49 -3.01 10.31
CA GLY A 65 -9.77 -4.27 10.51
C GLY A 65 -8.37 -4.06 11.10
N ASP A 66 -7.40 -4.79 10.56
CA ASP A 66 -5.99 -4.75 10.96
C ASP A 66 -5.20 -3.57 10.35
N GLN A 67 -5.84 -2.74 9.53
CA GLN A 67 -5.16 -1.72 8.72
C GLN A 67 -4.42 -0.67 9.54
N PHE A 68 -4.91 -0.33 10.74
CA PHE A 68 -4.22 0.60 11.65
C PHE A 68 -2.92 0.00 12.22
N PHE A 69 -2.86 -1.32 12.41
CA PHE A 69 -1.62 -1.99 12.78
C PHE A 69 -0.64 -2.04 11.61
N ASN A 70 -1.14 -2.34 10.40
CA ASN A 70 -0.34 -2.30 9.18
C ASN A 70 0.22 -0.90 8.91
N GLU A 71 -0.57 0.15 9.14
CA GLU A 71 -0.09 1.54 9.09
C GLU A 71 1.08 1.75 10.06
N ASN A 72 0.98 1.30 11.31
CA ASN A 72 2.07 1.46 12.28
C ASN A 72 3.33 0.72 11.85
N LEU A 73 3.19 -0.49 11.30
CA LEU A 73 4.32 -1.21 10.71
C LEU A 73 4.97 -0.42 9.56
N VAL A 74 4.17 0.06 8.61
CA VAL A 74 4.65 0.82 7.44
C VAL A 74 5.33 2.14 7.82
N VAL A 75 4.72 2.91 8.72
CA VAL A 75 5.16 4.27 9.03
C VAL A 75 6.21 4.30 10.13
N GLN A 76 5.99 3.58 11.24
CA GLN A 76 6.83 3.72 12.43
C GLN A 76 8.03 2.78 12.40
N ILE A 77 7.83 1.54 11.91
CA ILE A 77 8.84 0.48 11.96
C ILE A 77 9.65 0.47 10.66
N LEU A 78 8.99 0.22 9.53
CA LEU A 78 9.64 0.16 8.22
C LEU A 78 10.07 1.54 7.73
N LYS A 79 9.35 2.59 8.15
CA LYS A 79 9.56 3.99 7.74
C LYS A 79 9.51 4.16 6.22
N VAL A 80 8.55 3.50 5.58
CA VAL A 80 8.32 3.53 4.13
C VAL A 80 6.99 4.18 3.75
N GLY A 81 6.30 4.83 4.70
CA GLY A 81 5.10 5.59 4.41
C GLY A 81 4.86 6.81 5.30
N VAL A 82 3.79 7.54 4.99
CA VAL A 82 3.33 8.76 5.68
C VAL A 82 1.84 8.65 6.00
N LYS A 83 1.44 9.03 7.21
CA LYS A 83 0.02 9.00 7.62
C LYS A 83 -0.76 10.15 7.02
N VAL A 84 -1.93 9.84 6.47
CA VAL A 84 -2.91 10.87 6.11
C VAL A 84 -3.65 11.43 7.33
N GLY A 85 -3.64 10.69 8.45
CA GLY A 85 -4.22 11.13 9.72
C GLY A 85 -5.63 10.60 10.02
N ALA A 86 -6.06 9.51 9.39
CA ALA A 86 -7.26 8.78 9.82
C ALA A 86 -7.08 8.24 11.25
N LYS A 87 -8.06 8.47 12.14
CA LYS A 87 -7.94 8.16 13.58
C LYS A 87 -8.91 7.11 14.09
N SER A 88 -9.90 6.71 13.30
CA SER A 88 -10.98 5.85 13.77
C SER A 88 -11.35 4.84 12.70
N THR A 89 -11.68 3.63 13.16
CA THR A 89 -12.16 2.55 12.32
C THR A 89 -13.55 2.86 11.80
N ILE A 90 -13.80 2.47 10.55
CA ILE A 90 -15.09 2.50 9.90
C ILE A 90 -15.74 1.13 10.05
N ASN A 91 -17.02 1.10 10.40
CA ASN A 91 -17.79 -0.13 10.33
C ASN A 91 -18.04 -0.46 8.86
N TRP A 92 -17.60 -1.65 8.44
CA TRP A 92 -17.79 -2.11 7.07
C TRP A 92 -19.27 -2.06 6.67
N GLY A 93 -19.58 -1.43 5.54
CA GLY A 93 -20.95 -1.20 5.06
C GLY A 93 -21.67 0.00 5.66
N LYS A 94 -21.00 0.79 6.52
CA LYS A 94 -21.51 2.03 7.13
C LYS A 94 -20.59 3.22 6.83
N GLU A 95 -19.90 3.18 5.69
CA GLU A 95 -18.92 4.18 5.27
C GLU A 95 -19.55 5.58 5.18
N GLU A 96 -20.82 5.67 4.79
CA GLU A 96 -21.55 6.94 4.65
C GLU A 96 -21.98 7.57 5.97
N GLU A 97 -22.01 6.81 7.07
CA GLU A 97 -22.37 7.31 8.41
C GLU A 97 -21.21 8.11 9.05
N ILE A 98 -19.99 7.86 8.58
CA ILE A 98 -18.78 8.44 9.11
C ILE A 98 -18.44 9.61 8.20
N GLY A 99 -18.74 10.82 8.67
CA GLY A 99 -18.48 12.06 7.93
C GLY A 99 -16.99 12.26 7.61
N VAL A 100 -16.61 13.50 7.27
CA VAL A 100 -15.23 13.78 6.84
C VAL A 100 -14.22 13.56 7.99
N VAL A 101 -13.48 12.44 7.95
CA VAL A 101 -12.46 12.07 8.96
C VAL A 101 -11.09 12.71 8.66
N VAL A 102 -10.81 13.02 7.40
CA VAL A 102 -9.51 13.52 6.93
C VAL A 102 -9.72 14.77 6.07
N LYS A 103 -8.98 15.85 6.35
CA LYS A 103 -9.15 17.12 5.61
C LYS A 103 -8.26 17.14 4.36
N LYS A 104 -8.68 17.91 3.36
CA LYS A 104 -7.90 18.17 2.12
C LYS A 104 -6.43 18.48 2.40
N LYS A 105 -6.16 19.40 3.34
CA LYS A 105 -4.80 19.82 3.69
C LYS A 105 -3.95 18.68 4.25
N ASP A 106 -4.55 17.68 4.89
CA ASP A 106 -3.82 16.55 5.46
C ASP A 106 -3.39 15.57 4.35
N ILE A 107 -4.28 15.36 3.37
CA ILE A 107 -3.99 14.59 2.16
C ILE A 107 -2.87 15.25 1.35
N GLU A 108 -2.99 16.55 1.11
CA GLU A 108 -2.01 17.34 0.37
C GLU A 108 -0.61 17.24 0.99
N ARG A 109 -0.49 17.50 2.29
CA ARG A 109 0.79 17.38 3.02
C ARG A 109 1.37 15.97 2.96
N ALA A 110 0.54 14.94 3.09
CA ALA A 110 1.01 13.55 3.05
C ALA A 110 1.54 13.16 1.67
N ILE A 111 0.86 13.59 0.60
CA ILE A 111 1.31 13.39 -0.79
C ILE A 111 2.62 14.14 -1.02
N GLU A 112 2.69 15.42 -0.64
CA GLU A 112 3.90 16.24 -0.78
C GLU A 112 5.08 15.60 -0.05
N SER A 113 4.89 15.17 1.20
CA SER A 113 5.95 14.51 1.99
C SER A 113 6.48 13.22 1.38
N VAL A 114 5.69 12.53 0.55
CA VAL A 114 6.11 11.34 -0.20
C VAL A 114 6.83 11.70 -1.50
N MET A 115 6.37 12.74 -2.18
CA MET A 115 6.77 13.09 -3.54
C MET A 115 7.87 14.16 -3.62
N ASP A 116 8.14 14.90 -2.54
CA ASP A 116 9.15 15.94 -2.52
C ASP A 116 10.59 15.42 -2.73
N GLU A 117 11.55 16.34 -2.79
CA GLU A 117 12.98 16.06 -2.92
C GLU A 117 13.74 16.23 -1.59
N SER A 118 13.03 16.13 -0.46
CA SER A 118 13.66 16.17 0.85
C SER A 118 14.55 14.95 1.10
N SER A 119 15.48 15.07 2.06
CA SER A 119 16.29 13.94 2.50
C SER A 119 15.44 12.82 3.11
N GLU A 120 14.32 13.16 3.76
CA GLU A 120 13.40 12.17 4.34
C GLU A 120 12.66 11.37 3.27
N SER A 121 12.21 12.00 2.19
CA SER A 121 11.54 11.28 1.10
C SER A 121 12.52 10.40 0.31
N GLU A 122 13.76 10.84 0.09
CA GLU A 122 14.77 10.00 -0.55
C GLU A 122 15.16 8.79 0.32
N GLU A 123 15.32 9.00 1.63
CA GLU A 123 15.57 7.91 2.57
C GLU A 123 14.40 6.91 2.59
N ARG A 124 13.15 7.39 2.49
CA ARG A 124 11.96 6.54 2.37
C ARG A 124 12.00 5.68 1.09
N ARG A 125 12.31 6.30 -0.05
CA ARG A 125 12.46 5.60 -1.35
C ARG A 125 13.59 4.58 -1.30
N LYS A 126 14.73 4.90 -0.69
CA LYS A 126 15.84 3.97 -0.49
C LYS A 126 15.45 2.78 0.37
N ARG A 127 14.76 3.00 1.49
CA ARG A 127 14.29 1.92 2.38
C ARG A 127 13.35 0.96 1.67
N VAL A 128 12.36 1.48 0.96
CA VAL A 128 11.38 0.60 0.28
C VAL A 128 12.01 -0.19 -0.86
N ARG A 129 13.00 0.38 -1.59
CA ARG A 129 13.79 -0.38 -2.59
C ARG A 129 14.57 -1.53 -1.94
N VAL A 130 15.20 -1.30 -0.78
CA VAL A 130 15.88 -2.38 -0.04
C VAL A 130 14.90 -3.46 0.39
N LEU A 131 13.70 -3.09 0.87
CA LEU A 131 12.67 -4.05 1.24
C LEU A 131 12.16 -4.83 0.03
N ALA A 132 12.01 -4.20 -1.14
CA ALA A 132 11.64 -4.88 -2.38
C ALA A 132 12.63 -6.00 -2.74
N GLU A 133 13.93 -5.71 -2.67
CA GLU A 133 14.98 -6.71 -2.91
C GLU A 133 15.01 -7.82 -1.86
N VAL A 134 14.73 -7.50 -0.60
CA VAL A 134 14.60 -8.52 0.47
C VAL A 134 13.37 -9.39 0.23
N ALA A 135 12.23 -8.80 -0.11
CA ALA A 135 10.98 -9.52 -0.39
C ALA A 135 11.15 -10.47 -1.58
N LYS A 136 11.78 -10.00 -2.66
CA LYS A 136 12.13 -10.83 -3.83
C LYS A 136 13.02 -12.01 -3.45
N ARG A 137 14.12 -11.76 -2.73
CA ARG A 137 15.04 -12.83 -2.29
C ARG A 137 14.39 -13.84 -1.33
N ALA A 138 13.41 -13.43 -0.53
CA ALA A 138 12.73 -14.32 0.41
C ALA A 138 11.96 -15.45 -0.33
N VAL A 139 11.43 -15.17 -1.51
CA VAL A 139 10.62 -16.12 -2.30
C VAL A 139 11.40 -16.84 -3.41
N GLU A 140 12.58 -16.35 -3.77
CA GLU A 140 13.48 -17.04 -4.70
C GLU A 140 13.98 -18.38 -4.13
N LYS A 141 14.46 -19.27 -5.00
CA LYS A 141 14.97 -20.58 -4.60
C LYS A 141 16.11 -20.43 -3.57
N GLY A 142 15.92 -21.03 -2.39
CA GLY A 142 16.86 -20.91 -1.27
C GLY A 142 16.61 -19.72 -0.34
N GLY A 143 15.62 -18.87 -0.66
CA GLY A 143 15.12 -17.82 0.22
C GLY A 143 14.39 -18.36 1.44
N SER A 144 14.15 -17.49 2.43
CA SER A 144 13.51 -17.87 3.70
C SER A 144 12.10 -18.40 3.50
N SER A 145 11.21 -17.65 2.84
CA SER A 145 9.82 -18.06 2.59
C SER A 145 9.74 -19.29 1.67
N HIS A 146 10.63 -19.39 0.67
CA HIS A 146 10.75 -20.60 -0.14
C HIS A 146 11.11 -21.84 0.71
N SER A 147 12.06 -21.68 1.64
CA SER A 147 12.52 -22.75 2.53
C SER A 147 11.43 -23.16 3.52
N ASP A 148 10.75 -22.20 4.14
CA ASP A 148 9.63 -22.45 5.06
C ASP A 148 8.49 -23.20 4.38
N LEU A 149 8.13 -22.81 3.15
CA LEU A 149 7.13 -23.53 2.36
C LEU A 149 7.58 -24.97 2.05
N THR A 150 8.86 -25.15 1.70
CA THR A 150 9.43 -26.49 1.45
C THR A 150 9.36 -27.37 2.69
N LEU A 151 9.71 -26.83 3.86
CA LEU A 151 9.64 -27.53 5.15
C LEU A 151 8.20 -27.88 5.51
N LEU A 152 7.25 -26.97 5.31
CA LEU A 152 5.83 -27.22 5.52
C LEU A 152 5.33 -28.40 4.67
N ILE A 153 5.69 -28.43 3.37
CA ILE A 153 5.33 -29.54 2.48
C ILE A 153 5.95 -30.86 2.96
N GLN A 154 7.21 -30.84 3.41
CA GLN A 154 7.88 -32.02 3.94
C GLN A 154 7.20 -32.57 5.20
N ASP A 155 6.84 -31.69 6.15
CA ASP A 155 6.13 -32.07 7.39
C ASP A 155 4.78 -32.74 7.07
N ILE A 156 3.98 -32.14 6.18
CA ILE A 156 2.70 -32.71 5.75
C ILE A 156 2.91 -34.10 5.12
N ARG A 157 3.90 -34.26 4.24
CA ARG A 157 4.21 -35.55 3.60
C ARG A 157 4.64 -36.61 4.61
N GLN A 158 5.35 -36.23 5.68
CA GLN A 158 5.76 -37.16 6.73
C GLN A 158 4.57 -37.58 7.59
N LYS A 159 3.64 -36.67 7.90
CA LYS A 159 2.41 -36.98 8.65
C LYS A 159 1.53 -37.98 7.89
N VAL A 160 1.25 -37.71 6.60
CA VAL A 160 0.44 -38.62 5.76
C VAL A 160 1.05 -40.03 5.71
N LYS A 161 2.38 -40.16 5.63
CA LYS A 161 3.05 -41.47 5.63
C LYS A 161 2.99 -42.21 6.97
N ARG A 162 2.80 -41.51 8.09
CA ARG A 162 2.67 -42.12 9.42
C ARG A 162 1.24 -42.59 9.68
N ASP A 163 0.26 -41.98 9.01
CA ASP A 163 -1.16 -42.30 9.12
C ASP A 163 -1.60 -43.42 8.14
N MET A 164 -0.69 -43.89 7.28
CA MET A 164 -0.84 -45.05 6.38
C MET A 164 -0.15 -46.29 6.95
#